data_AF-A0A7W2NUW5-F1
#
_entry.id   AF-A0A7W2NUW5-F1
#
_cell.length_a   1.000
_cell.length_b   1.000
_cell.length_c   1.000
_cell.angle_alpha   90.00
_cell.angle_beta   90.00
_cell.angle_gamma   90.00
#
_symmetry.space_group_name_H-M   'P 1'
#
loop_
_entity.id
_entity.type
_entity.pdbx_description
1 polymer ?
#
loop_
_entity_poly.entity_id
_entity_poly.type
_entity_poly.pdbx_seq_one_letter_code
_entity_poly.pdbx_strand_id
1 'polypeptide(L)' 'MMEQKKLIQLNDLFEKVVSDSASLIERRELNILYQEYIDDGREIGLPMKAPSQYQHATAS' A
#
# COMPACT_ATOMS: atom_id res chain seq x y z
N MET A 1 -6.42 -1.26 9.04
CA MET A 1 -7.00 -0.13 8.32
C MET A 1 -6.35 1.16 8.83
N MET A 2 -5.76 1.97 7.95
CA MET A 2 -5.05 3.21 8.31
C MET A 2 -5.95 4.18 9.07
N GLU A 3 -5.40 4.88 10.07
CA GLU A 3 -6.17 5.81 10.90
C GLU A 3 -6.67 7.03 10.10
N GLN A 4 -7.91 7.47 10.38
CA GLN A 4 -8.53 8.61 9.68
C GLN A 4 -7.70 9.90 9.77
N LYS A 5 -7.06 10.14 10.92
CA LYS A 5 -6.17 11.30 11.11
C LYS A 5 -4.99 11.24 10.13
N LYS A 6 -4.40 10.06 9.93
CA LYS A 6 -3.27 9.87 9.02
C LYS A 6 -3.72 10.00 7.55
N LEU A 7 -4.94 9.57 7.21
CA LEU A 7 -5.52 9.80 5.89
C LEU A 7 -5.71 11.29 5.58
N ILE A 8 -6.18 12.08 6.55
CA ILE A 8 -6.28 13.53 6.41
C ILE A 8 -4.89 14.14 6.18
N GLN A 9 -3.90 13.76 6.99
CA GLN A 9 -2.52 14.23 6.83
C GLN A 9 -1.92 13.83 5.46
N LEU A 10 -2.20 12.62 4.98
CA LEU A 10 -1.77 12.15 3.67
C LEU A 10 -2.36 13.03 2.56
N ASN A 11 -3.65 13.36 2.63
CA ASN A 11 -4.30 14.22 1.64
C ASN A 11 -3.75 15.66 1.67
N ASP A 12 -3.60 16.25 2.85
CA ASP A 12 -3.06 17.60 3.00
C ASP A 12 -1.63 17.71 2.46
N LEU A 13 -0.79 16.72 2.74
CA LEU A 13 0.58 16.66 2.24
C LEU A 13 0.63 16.41 0.73
N PHE A 14 -0.29 15.60 0.20
CA PHE A 14 -0.43 15.38 -1.24
C PHE A 14 -0.75 16.70 -1.96
N GLU A 15 -1.74 17.45 -1.49
CA GLU A 15 -2.10 18.76 -2.07
C GLU A 15 -0.93 19.76 -2.02
N LYS A 16 -0.15 19.76 -0.93
CA LYS A 16 1.06 20.59 -0.82
C LYS A 16 2.15 20.20 -1.81
N VAL A 17 2.35 18.89 -2.03
CA VAL A 17 3.34 18.41 -3.01
C VAL A 17 2.90 18.73 -4.44
N VAL A 18 1.60 18.57 -4.75
CA VAL A 18 1.03 18.90 -6.07
C VAL A 18 1.11 20.40 -6.37
N SER A 19 0.94 21.24 -5.36
CA SER A 19 1.11 22.70 -5.47
C SER A 19 2.57 23.18 -5.40
N ASP A 20 3.53 22.26 -5.36
CA ASP A 20 4.97 22.52 -5.18
C ASP A 20 5.32 23.40 -3.96
N SER A 21 4.42 23.44 -2.96
CA SER A 21 4.58 24.20 -1.72
C SER A 21 5.14 23.35 -0.57
N ALA A 22 5.24 22.04 -0.77
CA ALA A 22 5.77 21.11 0.23
C ALA A 22 7.28 21.21 0.42
N SER A 23 7.68 21.38 1.67
CA SER A 23 9.07 21.27 2.13
C SER A 23 9.62 19.85 1.96
N LEU A 24 10.96 19.70 2.06
CA LEU A 24 11.62 18.40 2.02
C LEU A 24 11.13 17.45 3.14
N ILE A 25 10.83 18.00 4.32
CA ILE A 25 10.33 17.22 5.45
C ILE A 25 8.93 16.69 5.14
N GLU A 26 8.05 17.55 4.64
CA GLU A 26 6.68 17.18 4.24
C GLU A 26 6.67 16.13 3.11
N ARG A 27 7.59 16.23 2.15
CA ARG A 27 7.75 15.21 1.09
C ARG A 27 8.18 13.85 1.64
N ARG A 28 9.05 13.83 2.66
CA ARG A 28 9.47 12.58 3.34
C ARG A 28 8.32 11.99 4.15
N GLU A 29 7.60 12.82 4.89
CA GLU A 29 6.42 12.43 5.65
C GLU A 29 5.35 11.81 4.74
N LEU A 30 5.09 12.46 3.60
CA LEU A 30 4.15 11.95 2.59
C LEU A 30 4.56 10.57 2.06
N ASN A 31 5.86 10.36 1.82
CA ASN A 31 6.35 9.07 1.34
C ASN A 31 6.09 7.94 2.35
N ILE A 32 6.32 8.22 3.64
CA ILE A 32 6.07 7.27 4.73
C ILE A 32 4.56 6.93 4.81
N LEU A 33 3.71 7.96 4.80
CA LEU A 33 2.25 7.79 4.86
C LEU A 33 1.70 7.01 3.65
N TYR A 34 2.25 7.23 2.45
CA TYR A 34 1.87 6.45 1.27
C TYR A 34 2.24 4.98 1.38
N GLN A 35 3.41 4.66 1.93
CA GLN A 35 3.79 3.26 2.15
C GLN A 35 2.84 2.61 3.16
N GLU A 36 2.56 3.28 4.28
CA GLU A 36 1.60 2.78 5.27
C GLU A 36 0.22 2.53 4.65
N TYR A 37 -0.29 3.45 3.82
CA TYR A 37 -1.56 3.29 3.12
C TYR A 37 -1.58 2.08 2.17
N ILE A 38 -0.50 1.89 1.40
CA ILE A 38 -0.36 0.78 0.47
C ILE A 38 -0.24 -0.55 1.22
N ASP A 39 0.56 -0.59 2.28
CA ASP A 39 0.78 -1.79 3.10
C ASP A 39 -0.50 -2.19 3.84
N ASP A 40 -1.32 -1.24 4.25
CA ASP A 40 -2.63 -1.50 4.85
C ASP A 40 -3.64 -2.09 3.84
N GLY A 41 -3.57 -1.66 2.57
CA GLY A 41 -4.42 -2.18 1.49
C GLY A 41 -3.92 -3.48 0.87
N ARG A 42 -2.62 -3.79 1.02
CA ARG A 42 -2.04 -5.09 0.67
C ARG A 42 -2.24 -6.01 1.88
N GLU A 43 -3.28 -6.83 1.88
CA GLU A 43 -3.35 -7.94 2.84
C GLU A 43 -2.11 -8.84 2.66
N ILE A 44 -1.05 -8.60 3.44
CA ILE A 44 0.14 -9.45 3.56
C ILE A 44 -0.29 -10.68 4.37
N GLY A 45 -1.19 -11.50 3.83
CA GLY A 45 -1.86 -12.52 4.62
C GLY A 45 -2.62 -13.60 3.86
N LEU A 46 -2.85 -13.45 2.55
CA LEU A 46 -3.28 -14.61 1.77
C LEU A 46 -2.04 -15.45 1.45
N PRO A 47 -1.91 -16.69 1.99
CA PRO A 47 -0.97 -17.60 1.39
C PRO A 47 -1.37 -17.70 -0.07
N MET A 48 -0.47 -17.32 -0.98
CA MET A 48 -0.55 -17.76 -2.37
C MET A 48 -0.96 -19.23 -2.31
N LYS A 49 -2.19 -19.54 -2.70
CA LYS A 49 -2.58 -20.93 -2.95
C LYS A 49 -1.52 -21.42 -3.92
N ALA A 50 -0.66 -22.30 -3.43
CA ALA A 50 0.37 -22.95 -4.22
C ALA A 50 -0.26 -23.36 -5.56
N PRO A 51 0.45 -23.18 -6.69
CA PRO A 51 -0.11 -23.50 -8.00
C PRO A 51 -0.67 -24.92 -7.91
N SER A 52 -1.99 -25.01 -8.14
CA SER A 52 -2.75 -26.24 -8.09
C SER A 52 -1.95 -27.31 -8.84
N GLN A 53 -1.48 -28.32 -8.10
CA GLN A 53 -0.86 -29.49 -8.71
C GLN A 53 -1.94 -30.13 -9.58
N TYR A 54 -1.89 -29.85 -10.88
CA TYR A 54 -2.64 -30.60 -11.87
C TYR A 54 -2.19 -32.06 -11.77
N GLN A 55 -3.00 -32.86 -11.09
CA GLN A 55 -2.87 -34.31 -11.09
C GLN A 55 -3.12 -34.77 -12.53
N HIS A 56 -2.05 -34.99 -13.28
CA HIS A 56 -2.12 -35.80 -14.49
C HIS A 56 -2.50 -37.22 -14.07
N ALA A 57 -3.77 -37.57 -14.20
CA ALA A 57 -4.21 -38.95 -14.15
C ALA A 57 -3.62 -39.67 -15.37
N THR A 58 -2.50 -40.36 -15.19
CA THR A 58 -2.08 -41.39 -16.14
C THR A 58 -2.92 -42.63 -15.84
N ALA A 59 -3.97 -42.85 -16.63
CA ALA A 59 -4.67 -44.12 -16.66
C ALA A 59 -3.71 -45.21 -17.18
N SER A 60 -3.69 -46.37 -16.50
CA SER A 60 -3.07 -47.62 -16.95
C SER A 60 -4.14 -48.68 -17.15
#